data_AF-A0A519K7B4-F1
#
_entry.id   AF-A0A519K7B4-F1
#
_cell.length_a   1.000
_cell.length_b   1.000
_cell.length_c   1.000
_cell.angle_alpha   90.00
_cell.angle_beta   90.00
_cell.angle_gamma   90.00
#
_symmetry.space_group_name_H-M   'P 1'
#
loop_
_entity.id
_entity.type
_entity.pdbx_description
1 polymer ?
#
loop_
_entity_poly.entity_id
_entity_poly.type
_entity_poly.pdbx_seq_one_letter_code
_entity_poly.pdbx_strand_id
1 'polypeptide(L)'
;MNRRSLLAASVALAALPALPVLARSSPAGFVRREGTALVLDGKPYRFVGSNLWYAAWIGHEARLGRELDALAADGVTNLRIAASAEHSPLKNSVRPAFHDQADEYNEALLTGLDHAMAEIGKRGMKAVLYLTNFWEWSGGMATYLL
;
A
#
# COMPACT_ATOMS: atom_id res chain seq x y z
N MET A 1 52.01 56.17 3.80
CA MET A 1 50.82 55.40 3.40
C MET A 1 51.29 54.18 2.61
N ASN A 2 51.43 53.02 3.29
CA ASN A 2 52.04 51.81 2.72
C ASN A 2 50.99 50.71 2.60
N ARG A 3 51.08 49.91 1.52
CA ARG A 3 50.16 48.82 1.09
C ARG A 3 49.98 47.65 2.09
N ARG A 4 50.37 47.82 3.36
CA ARG A 4 50.37 46.79 4.41
C ARG A 4 49.14 46.81 5.32
N SER A 5 48.12 47.61 5.03
CA SER A 5 46.96 47.81 5.93
C SER A 5 45.63 47.27 5.41
N LEU A 6 45.60 46.44 4.36
CA LEU A 6 44.34 46.01 3.70
C LEU A 6 44.12 44.48 3.61
N LEU A 7 44.70 43.70 4.52
CA LEU A 7 44.45 42.25 4.58
C LEU A 7 44.07 41.78 6.00
N ALA A 8 43.31 42.62 6.72
CA ALA A 8 42.73 42.28 8.02
C ALA A 8 41.19 42.36 7.93
N ALA A 9 40.60 41.58 7.05
CA ALA A 9 39.18 41.23 7.13
C ALA A 9 38.94 39.99 6.28
N SER A 10 38.19 39.03 6.82
CA SER A 10 37.57 37.90 6.11
C SER A 10 38.30 36.54 6.12
N VAL A 11 38.62 35.99 7.29
CA VAL A 11 38.47 34.53 7.49
C VAL A 11 37.95 34.27 8.90
N ALA A 12 36.64 34.40 9.06
CA ALA A 12 35.91 33.81 10.18
C ALA A 12 34.61 33.22 9.61
N LEU A 13 34.74 32.27 8.69
CA LEU A 13 33.60 31.47 8.25
C LEU A 13 33.45 30.31 9.23
N ALA A 14 32.55 30.54 10.18
CA ALA A 14 31.94 29.62 11.13
C ALA A 14 32.19 28.12 10.88
N ALA A 15 32.97 27.51 11.77
CA ALA A 15 32.85 26.08 12.04
C ALA A 15 31.56 25.85 12.85
N LEU A 16 30.42 25.80 12.17
CA LEU A 16 29.21 25.24 12.76
C LEU A 16 29.40 23.72 12.81
N PRO A 17 29.29 23.05 13.97
CA PRO A 17 29.19 21.61 13.97
C PRO A 17 27.92 21.26 13.19
N ALA A 18 28.08 20.52 12.10
CA ALA A 18 26.94 19.93 11.40
C ALA A 18 26.21 19.07 12.42
N LEU A 19 25.07 19.55 12.92
CA LEU A 19 24.17 18.75 13.74
C LEU A 19 23.89 17.48 12.94
N PRO A 20 24.08 16.28 13.52
CA PRO A 20 23.72 15.07 12.82
C PRO A 20 22.24 15.19 12.49
N VAL A 21 21.92 15.23 11.19
CA VAL A 21 20.55 15.00 10.74
C VAL A 21 20.18 13.65 11.32
N LEU A 22 19.36 13.65 12.36
CA LEU A 22 18.73 12.44 12.87
C LEU A 22 17.95 11.87 11.69
N ALA A 23 18.54 10.88 11.01
CA ALA A 23 17.84 10.11 10.01
C ALA A 23 16.60 9.56 10.71
N ARG A 24 15.42 10.03 10.32
CA ARG A 24 14.16 9.47 10.82
C ARG A 24 14.23 7.96 10.57
N SER A 25 14.26 7.19 11.65
CA SER A 25 14.14 5.73 11.56
C SER A 25 12.85 5.45 10.82
N SER A 26 12.96 4.77 9.69
CA SER A 26 11.75 4.45 8.92
C SER A 26 10.90 3.47 9.73
N PRO A 27 9.56 3.60 9.69
CA PRO A 27 8.69 2.65 10.36
C PRO A 27 9.01 1.24 9.88
N ALA A 28 9.27 0.33 10.82
CA ALA A 28 9.53 -1.06 10.51
C ALA A 28 8.30 -1.69 9.83
N GLY A 29 8.53 -2.66 8.94
CA GLY A 29 7.50 -3.44 8.27
C GLY A 29 6.87 -2.78 7.04
N PHE A 30 7.20 -1.53 6.71
CA PHE A 30 6.76 -0.87 5.48
C PHE A 30 7.72 -1.14 4.32
N VAL A 31 7.16 -1.51 3.17
CA VAL A 31 7.92 -1.58 1.90
C VAL A 31 8.16 -0.15 1.42
N ARG A 32 9.41 0.16 1.11
CA ARG A 32 9.86 1.49 0.66
C ARG A 32 10.51 1.39 -0.71
N ARG A 33 10.63 2.53 -1.38
CA ARG A 33 11.39 2.66 -2.63
C ARG A 33 12.74 3.31 -2.34
N GLU A 34 13.80 2.69 -2.86
CA GLU A 34 15.14 3.27 -2.93
C GLU A 34 15.64 3.19 -4.37
N GLY A 35 15.63 4.34 -5.07
CA GLY A 35 15.91 4.37 -6.51
C GLY A 35 14.92 3.48 -7.29
N THR A 36 15.43 2.51 -8.02
CA THR A 36 14.64 1.55 -8.79
C THR A 36 14.29 0.28 -8.02
N ALA A 37 14.72 0.16 -6.75
CA ALA A 37 14.49 -1.02 -5.92
C ALA A 37 13.41 -0.78 -4.86
N LEU A 38 12.77 -1.87 -4.45
CA LEU A 38 11.99 -1.90 -3.22
C LEU A 38 12.85 -2.44 -2.08
N VAL A 39 12.64 -1.92 -0.87
CA VAL A 39 13.37 -2.27 0.34
C VAL A 39 12.38 -2.48 1.48
N LEU A 40 12.56 -3.54 2.26
CA LEU A 40 11.79 -3.86 3.45
C LEU A 40 12.78 -4.10 4.60
N ASP A 41 12.63 -3.34 5.68
CA ASP A 41 13.49 -3.44 6.87
C ASP A 41 15.00 -3.41 6.55
N GLY A 42 15.38 -2.50 5.64
CA GLY A 42 16.77 -2.30 5.21
C GLY A 42 17.32 -3.36 4.25
N LYS A 43 16.51 -4.34 3.82
CA LYS A 43 16.91 -5.39 2.88
C LYS A 43 16.20 -5.24 1.53
N PRO A 44 16.84 -5.59 0.40
CA PRO A 44 16.16 -5.63 -0.89
C PRO A 44 14.91 -6.49 -0.84
N TYR A 45 13.77 -5.91 -1.22
CA TYR A 45 12.48 -6.59 -1.27
C TYR A 45 12.14 -6.95 -2.71
N ARG A 46 12.20 -8.24 -3.02
CA ARG A 46 11.66 -8.83 -4.25
C ARG A 46 10.52 -9.76 -3.85
N PHE A 47 9.46 -9.79 -4.63
CA PHE A 47 8.27 -10.55 -4.29
C PHE A 47 7.77 -11.38 -5.46
N VAL A 48 7.19 -12.53 -5.12
CA VAL A 48 6.31 -13.30 -6.00
C VAL A 48 4.89 -12.89 -5.64
N GLY A 49 4.11 -12.51 -6.64
CA GLY A 49 2.80 -11.91 -6.44
C GLY A 49 1.65 -12.71 -7.04
N SER A 50 0.45 -12.54 -6.49
CA SER A 50 -0.80 -13.03 -7.09
C SER A 50 -1.92 -11.99 -6.98
N ASN A 51 -2.92 -12.09 -7.86
CA ASN A 51 -4.16 -11.32 -7.73
C ASN A 51 -5.20 -12.15 -6.98
N LEU A 52 -5.74 -11.59 -5.90
CA LEU A 52 -6.79 -12.20 -5.09
C LEU A 52 -7.88 -11.15 -4.85
N TRP A 53 -8.48 -10.65 -5.93
CA TRP A 53 -9.38 -9.50 -5.88
C TRP A 53 -10.56 -9.70 -4.90
N TYR A 54 -11.02 -10.94 -4.76
CA TYR A 54 -12.22 -11.32 -4.01
C TYR A 54 -11.97 -11.56 -2.51
N ALA A 55 -10.78 -11.29 -1.97
CA ALA A 55 -10.45 -11.65 -0.59
C ALA A 55 -11.46 -11.08 0.44
N ALA A 56 -11.89 -9.82 0.26
CA ALA A 56 -12.89 -9.20 1.14
C ALA A 56 -14.26 -9.90 1.07
N TRP A 57 -14.64 -10.44 -0.09
CA TRP A 57 -15.91 -11.15 -0.30
C TRP A 57 -15.93 -12.55 0.31
N ILE A 58 -14.76 -13.15 0.60
CA ILE A 58 -14.71 -14.41 1.36
C ILE A 58 -15.11 -14.17 2.82
N GLY A 59 -14.94 -12.94 3.33
CA GLY A 59 -15.27 -12.59 4.70
C GLY A 59 -14.51 -13.45 5.71
N HIS A 60 -15.17 -13.81 6.80
CA HIS A 60 -14.59 -14.58 7.91
C HIS A 60 -14.60 -16.10 7.70
N GLU A 61 -14.73 -16.57 6.47
CA GLU A 61 -14.76 -18.00 6.18
C GLU A 61 -13.38 -18.64 6.28
N ALA A 62 -13.33 -19.87 6.80
CA ALA A 62 -12.12 -20.69 6.86
C ALA A 62 -11.46 -20.91 5.47
N ARG A 63 -12.21 -20.69 4.39
CA ARG A 63 -11.70 -20.73 3.01
C ARG A 63 -10.53 -19.77 2.80
N LEU A 64 -10.62 -18.54 3.29
CA LEU A 64 -9.59 -17.52 3.09
C LEU A 64 -8.25 -17.99 3.66
N GLY A 65 -8.26 -18.50 4.90
CA GLY A 65 -7.05 -19.03 5.55
C GLY A 65 -6.40 -20.14 4.73
N ARG A 66 -7.18 -21.11 4.23
CA ARG A 66 -6.66 -22.20 3.39
C ARG A 66 -6.06 -21.72 2.07
N GLU A 67 -6.69 -20.75 1.41
CA GLU A 67 -6.16 -20.18 0.17
C GLU A 67 -4.84 -19.43 0.41
N LEU A 68 -4.77 -18.64 1.49
CA LEU A 68 -3.55 -17.93 1.86
C LEU A 68 -2.43 -18.89 2.29
N ASP A 69 -2.76 -19.99 2.98
CA ASP A 69 -1.78 -21.02 3.34
C ASP A 69 -1.20 -21.71 2.09
N ALA A 70 -2.05 -22.03 1.11
CA ALA A 70 -1.61 -22.60 -0.15
C ALA A 70 -0.69 -21.63 -0.92
N LEU A 71 -1.08 -20.36 -1.04
CA LEU A 71 -0.25 -19.33 -1.67
C LEU A 71 1.09 -19.12 -0.95
N ALA A 72 1.09 -19.17 0.39
CA ALA A 72 2.31 -19.09 1.18
C ALA A 72 3.24 -20.28 0.90
N ALA A 73 2.68 -21.49 0.83
CA ALA A 73 3.43 -22.70 0.51
C ALA A 73 4.07 -22.66 -0.88
N ASP A 74 3.41 -22.01 -1.84
CA ASP A 74 3.92 -21.77 -3.20
C ASP A 74 4.93 -20.60 -3.28
N GLY A 75 5.23 -19.93 -2.16
CA GLY A 75 6.21 -18.84 -2.08
C GLY A 75 5.69 -17.46 -2.47
N VAL A 76 4.37 -17.28 -2.58
CA VAL A 76 3.77 -15.95 -2.80
C VAL A 76 3.97 -15.08 -1.56
N THR A 77 4.42 -13.85 -1.76
CA THR A 77 4.67 -12.89 -0.65
C THR A 77 3.91 -11.58 -0.80
N ASN A 78 3.26 -11.34 -1.94
CA ASN A 78 2.49 -10.12 -2.19
C ASN A 78 1.16 -10.41 -2.89
N LEU A 79 0.07 -9.81 -2.42
CA LEU A 79 -1.26 -9.98 -2.98
C LEU A 79 -1.84 -8.66 -3.47
N ARG A 80 -2.40 -8.64 -4.67
CA ARG A 80 -3.18 -7.51 -5.16
C ARG A 80 -4.67 -7.79 -4.98
N ILE A 81 -5.36 -6.94 -4.21
CA ILE A 81 -6.72 -7.17 -3.70
C ILE A 81 -7.59 -5.93 -3.96
N ALA A 82 -8.88 -6.14 -4.23
CA ALA A 82 -9.83 -5.03 -4.33
C ALA A 82 -10.17 -4.50 -2.94
N ALA A 83 -10.14 -3.18 -2.78
CA ALA A 83 -10.61 -2.49 -1.58
C ALA A 83 -11.71 -1.46 -1.91
N SER A 84 -12.25 -1.51 -3.12
CA SER A 84 -13.47 -0.81 -3.52
C SER A 84 -14.20 -1.59 -4.62
N ALA A 85 -15.51 -1.41 -4.66
CA ALA A 85 -16.38 -1.76 -5.75
C ALA A 85 -17.68 -0.98 -5.60
N GLU A 86 -18.27 -0.57 -6.71
CA GLU A 86 -19.44 0.30 -6.75
C GLU A 86 -20.66 -0.46 -7.27
N HIS A 87 -21.82 -0.20 -6.67
CA HIS A 87 -23.08 -0.74 -7.16
C HIS A 87 -23.45 -0.10 -8.50
N SER A 88 -23.00 -0.72 -9.59
CA SER A 88 -23.21 -0.23 -10.94
C SER A 88 -24.54 -0.67 -11.56
N PRO A 89 -25.25 0.15 -12.36
CA PRO A 89 -26.37 -0.33 -13.17
C PRO A 89 -25.95 -1.31 -14.29
N LEU A 90 -24.65 -1.50 -14.53
CA LEU A 90 -24.12 -2.41 -15.54
C LEU A 90 -24.30 -3.89 -15.13
N LYS A 91 -24.61 -4.75 -16.11
CA LYS A 91 -24.99 -6.16 -15.86
C LYS A 91 -23.87 -7.05 -15.30
N ASN A 92 -22.61 -6.71 -15.54
CA ASN A 92 -21.47 -7.58 -15.22
C ASN A 92 -20.64 -7.07 -14.03
N SER A 93 -21.24 -6.29 -13.13
CA SER A 93 -20.57 -5.81 -11.92
C SER A 93 -20.75 -6.77 -10.74
N VAL A 94 -19.72 -6.86 -9.90
CA VAL A 94 -19.71 -7.67 -8.68
C VAL A 94 -20.83 -7.25 -7.73
N ARG A 95 -21.39 -8.25 -7.05
CA ARG A 95 -22.43 -8.09 -6.04
C ARG A 95 -22.15 -9.03 -4.85
N PRO A 96 -22.33 -8.58 -3.60
CA PRO A 96 -22.55 -7.18 -3.21
C PRO A 96 -21.32 -6.29 -3.53
N ALA A 97 -21.52 -4.98 -3.57
CA ALA A 97 -20.46 -3.99 -3.78
C ALA A 97 -20.11 -3.28 -2.46
N PHE A 98 -18.92 -2.65 -2.37
CA PHE A 98 -18.50 -1.89 -1.19
C PHE A 98 -19.37 -0.64 -0.97
N HIS A 99 -19.77 0.01 -2.06
CA HIS A 99 -20.77 1.09 -2.08
C HIS A 99 -22.07 0.56 -2.68
N ASP A 100 -23.18 0.69 -1.96
CA ASP A 100 -24.49 0.26 -2.43
C ASP A 100 -25.27 1.37 -3.17
N GLN A 101 -26.54 1.13 -3.51
CA GLN A 101 -27.39 2.10 -4.22
C GLN A 101 -27.75 3.34 -3.41
N ALA A 102 -27.67 3.26 -2.07
CA ALA A 102 -27.93 4.37 -1.17
C ALA A 102 -26.68 5.21 -0.90
N ASP A 103 -25.56 4.91 -1.58
CA ASP A 103 -24.22 5.46 -1.31
C ASP A 103 -23.72 5.12 0.10
N GLU A 104 -24.26 4.05 0.70
CA GLU A 104 -23.82 3.54 1.99
C GLU A 104 -22.72 2.49 1.80
N TYR A 105 -21.81 2.44 2.78
CA TYR A 105 -20.76 1.43 2.81
C TYR A 105 -21.31 0.08 3.31
N ASN A 106 -20.99 -0.98 2.58
CA ASN A 106 -21.28 -2.34 3.01
C ASN A 106 -20.30 -2.78 4.10
N GLU A 107 -20.72 -2.68 5.36
CA GLU A 107 -19.93 -3.04 6.55
C GLU A 107 -19.44 -4.50 6.54
N ALA A 108 -20.18 -5.43 5.92
CA ALA A 108 -19.73 -6.82 5.83
C ALA A 108 -18.49 -6.97 4.92
N LEU A 109 -18.39 -6.15 3.87
CA LEU A 109 -17.21 -6.14 3.00
C LEU A 109 -16.04 -5.37 3.62
N LEU A 110 -16.31 -4.30 4.37
CA LEU A 110 -15.26 -3.58 5.11
C LEU A 110 -14.63 -4.48 6.18
N THR A 111 -15.45 -5.11 7.01
CA THR A 111 -14.97 -6.08 8.03
C THR A 111 -14.33 -7.31 7.40
N GLY A 112 -14.82 -7.76 6.24
CA GLY A 112 -14.18 -8.81 5.44
C GLY A 112 -12.79 -8.40 4.94
N LEU A 113 -12.60 -7.15 4.50
CA LEU A 113 -11.31 -6.60 4.12
C LEU A 113 -10.36 -6.50 5.32
N ASP A 114 -10.84 -6.07 6.48
CA ASP A 114 -10.06 -6.05 7.73
C ASP A 114 -9.55 -7.45 8.10
N HIS A 115 -10.44 -8.44 8.02
CA HIS A 115 -10.08 -9.83 8.26
C HIS A 115 -9.04 -10.33 7.25
N ALA A 116 -9.22 -10.02 5.97
CA ALA A 116 -8.25 -10.36 4.93
C ALA A 116 -6.87 -9.76 5.21
N MET A 117 -6.81 -8.48 5.56
CA MET A 117 -5.56 -7.80 5.89
C MET A 117 -4.89 -8.41 7.13
N ALA A 118 -5.67 -8.78 8.15
CA ALA A 118 -5.16 -9.46 9.33
C ALA A 118 -4.57 -10.84 9.00
N GLU A 119 -5.27 -11.66 8.20
CA GLU A 119 -4.82 -13.00 7.79
C GLU A 119 -3.58 -12.97 6.88
N ILE A 120 -3.49 -11.98 5.99
CA ILE A 120 -2.30 -11.72 5.17
C ILE A 120 -1.11 -11.35 6.06
N GLY A 121 -1.34 -10.45 7.02
CA GLY A 121 -0.33 -10.01 7.98
C GLY A 121 0.21 -11.15 8.84
N LYS A 122 -0.64 -12.07 9.31
CA LYS A 122 -0.23 -13.25 10.08
C LYS A 122 0.76 -14.16 9.34
N ARG A 123 0.72 -14.15 8.01
CA ARG A 123 1.61 -14.94 7.14
C ARG A 123 2.84 -14.15 6.67
N GLY A 124 3.03 -12.93 7.15
CA GLY A 124 4.14 -12.05 6.76
C GLY A 124 4.06 -11.55 5.31
N MET A 125 2.91 -11.71 4.66
CA MET A 125 2.69 -11.23 3.30
C MET A 125 2.40 -9.73 3.27
N LYS A 126 2.51 -9.13 2.09
CA LYS A 126 2.14 -7.73 1.81
C LYS A 126 0.93 -7.67 0.88
N ALA A 127 0.20 -6.57 0.91
CA ALA A 127 -0.93 -6.35 0.00
C ALA A 127 -0.79 -5.03 -0.76
N VAL A 128 -1.24 -5.05 -2.01
CA VAL A 128 -1.54 -3.86 -2.82
C VAL A 128 -3.05 -3.75 -2.94
N LEU A 129 -3.62 -2.73 -2.31
CA LEU A 129 -5.04 -2.43 -2.39
C LEU A 129 -5.28 -1.44 -3.53
N TYR A 130 -6.16 -1.79 -4.46
CA TYR A 130 -6.67 -0.82 -5.43
C TYR A 130 -8.06 -0.35 -5.02
N LEU A 131 -8.30 0.94 -5.22
CA LEU A 131 -9.44 1.68 -4.65
C LEU A 131 -10.46 2.10 -5.70
N THR A 132 -10.22 1.76 -6.96
CA THR A 132 -11.16 1.97 -8.05
C THR A 132 -10.73 1.09 -9.22
N ASN A 133 -11.54 1.07 -10.27
CA ASN A 133 -11.29 0.26 -11.44
C ASN A 133 -11.70 1.03 -12.69
N PHE A 134 -10.94 0.87 -13.76
CA PHE A 134 -11.34 1.41 -15.06
C PHE A 134 -12.48 0.58 -15.67
N TRP A 135 -12.47 -0.73 -15.41
CA TRP A 135 -13.40 -1.68 -15.98
C TRP A 135 -14.66 -1.85 -15.14
N GLU A 136 -15.73 -2.25 -15.80
CA GLU A 136 -17.10 -2.30 -15.26
C GLU A 136 -17.34 -3.42 -14.24
N TRP A 137 -16.45 -4.42 -14.16
CA TRP A 137 -16.72 -5.63 -13.39
C TRP A 137 -16.75 -5.39 -11.87
N SER A 138 -16.19 -4.28 -11.39
CA SER A 138 -16.37 -3.82 -10.00
C SER A 138 -17.20 -2.53 -9.95
N GLY A 139 -17.94 -2.23 -11.01
CA GLY A 139 -18.53 -0.92 -11.27
C GLY A 139 -17.49 0.05 -11.83
N GLY A 140 -16.57 0.50 -10.99
CA GLY A 140 -15.45 1.34 -11.39
C GLY A 140 -15.88 2.73 -11.89
N MET A 141 -14.95 3.39 -12.57
CA MET A 141 -15.08 4.76 -13.06
C MET A 141 -16.36 5.00 -13.86
N ALA A 142 -16.79 4.03 -14.68
CA ALA A 142 -18.02 4.15 -15.47
C ALA A 142 -19.26 4.37 -14.58
N THR A 143 -19.29 3.78 -13.39
CA THR A 143 -20.44 3.92 -12.47
C THR A 143 -20.60 5.35 -11.95
N TYR A 144 -19.51 6.08 -11.80
CA TYR A 144 -19.54 7.48 -11.36
C TYR A 144 -19.98 8.45 -12.47
N LEU A 145 -20.05 8.00 -13.73
CA LEU A 145 -20.37 8.81 -14.89
C LEU A 145 -21.78 8.53 -15.45
N LEU A 146 -22.46 7.50 -14.93
CA LEU A 146 -23.79 7.04 -15.35
C LEU A 146 -24.86 7.50 -14.34
#